data_AF-A0A1I8QA91-F1
#
_entry.id   AF-A0A1I8QA91-F1
#
_cell.length_a   1.000
_cell.length_b   1.000
_cell.length_c   1.000
_cell.angle_alpha   90.00
_cell.angle_beta   90.00
_cell.angle_gamma   90.00
#
_symmetry.space_group_name_H-M   'P 1'
#
loop_
_entity.id
_entity.type
_entity.pdbx_description
1 polymer ?
#
loop_
_entity_poly.entity_id
_entity_poly.type
_entity_poly.pdbx_seq_one_letter_code
_entity_poly.pdbx_strand_id
1 'polypeptide(L)'
;MPFPELEYGKLQILSLNIFIILFKASTLNPYHLKANLEEVEVSLRKTCDQSSLLANHILILLISILLMAKFLAGYITLAANVIAMFPILTEALPHLLIPPILAQAIDHVLLSLLETILGFFTLYYHHAATANGKVGVLVIFLTSMTIKIGAAIATLNVYSDFYQHLKYPIYISYDSKDSLFE
;
A
#
# COMPACT_ATOMS: atom_id res chain seq x y z
N MET A 1 -0.42 -0.17 38.26
CA MET A 1 -1.68 -0.23 37.47
C MET A 1 -1.28 -0.19 36.01
N PRO A 2 -1.60 -1.21 35.19
CA PRO A 2 -1.32 -1.14 33.77
C PRO A 2 -2.25 -0.07 33.15
N PHE A 3 -1.67 0.79 32.32
CA PHE A 3 -2.39 1.92 31.72
C PHE A 3 -3.37 1.38 30.65
N PRO A 4 -4.70 1.56 30.80
CA PRO A 4 -5.69 1.04 29.85
C PRO A 4 -5.54 1.63 28.43
N GLU A 5 -4.85 2.76 28.30
CA GLU A 5 -4.55 3.41 27.01
C GLU A 5 -3.52 2.62 26.17
N LEU A 6 -2.58 1.93 26.83
CA LEU A 6 -1.55 1.13 26.15
C LEU A 6 -2.13 -0.16 25.55
N GLU A 7 -3.03 -0.83 26.28
CA GLU A 7 -3.74 -2.01 25.80
C GLU A 7 -4.68 -1.69 24.64
N TYR A 8 -5.31 -0.51 24.66
CA TYR A 8 -6.21 -0.06 23.60
C TYR A 8 -5.47 0.21 22.28
N GLY A 9 -4.33 0.93 22.31
CA GLY A 9 -3.51 1.17 21.11
C GLY A 9 -2.93 -0.12 20.52
N LYS A 10 -2.54 -1.06 21.39
CA LYS A 10 -2.07 -2.40 20.99
C LYS A 10 -3.16 -3.20 20.27
N LEU A 11 -4.37 -3.23 20.82
CA LEU A 11 -5.49 -3.97 20.23
C LEU A 11 -5.89 -3.38 18.87
N GLN A 12 -5.88 -2.05 18.74
CA GLN A 12 -6.14 -1.37 17.46
C GLN A 12 -5.14 -1.80 16.38
N ILE A 13 -3.84 -1.77 16.67
CA ILE A 13 -2.80 -2.14 15.70
C ILE A 13 -2.80 -3.62 15.38
N LEU A 14 -3.03 -4.48 16.38
CA LEU A 14 -3.14 -5.91 16.17
C LEU A 14 -4.35 -6.23 15.26
N SER A 15 -5.51 -5.61 15.53
CA SER A 15 -6.71 -5.81 14.71
C SER A 15 -6.50 -5.35 13.26
N LEU A 16 -5.82 -4.22 13.07
CA LEU A 16 -5.50 -3.67 11.76
C LEU A 16 -4.47 -4.54 11.02
N ASN A 17 -3.46 -5.07 11.71
CA ASN A 17 -2.50 -6.00 11.14
C ASN A 17 -3.17 -7.31 10.68
N ILE A 18 -4.01 -7.90 11.53
CA ILE A 18 -4.79 -9.11 11.19
C ILE A 18 -5.72 -8.85 10.01
N PHE A 19 -6.40 -7.70 9.98
CA PHE A 19 -7.25 -7.31 8.86
C PHE A 19 -6.46 -7.20 7.56
N ILE A 20 -5.28 -6.57 7.57
CA ILE A 20 -4.42 -6.48 6.38
C ILE A 20 -3.97 -7.87 5.93
N ILE A 21 -3.60 -8.76 6.85
CA ILE A 21 -3.21 -10.15 6.52
C ILE A 21 -4.36 -10.89 5.86
N LEU A 22 -5.56 -10.86 6.44
CA LEU A 22 -6.75 -11.53 5.89
C LEU A 22 -7.14 -10.95 4.53
N PHE A 23 -7.14 -9.62 4.40
CA PHE A 23 -7.43 -8.94 3.15
C PHE A 23 -6.41 -9.30 2.06
N LYS A 24 -5.11 -9.22 2.36
CA LYS A 24 -4.04 -9.59 1.41
C LYS A 24 -4.11 -11.07 1.05
N ALA A 25 -4.31 -11.97 2.00
CA ALA A 25 -4.42 -13.40 1.74
C ALA A 25 -5.63 -13.74 0.84
N SER A 26 -6.75 -13.02 0.98
CA SER A 26 -7.93 -13.21 0.13
C SER A 26 -7.77 -12.64 -1.28
N THR A 27 -6.98 -11.58 -1.44
CA THR A 27 -6.79 -10.87 -2.71
C THR A 27 -5.59 -11.37 -3.52
N LEU A 28 -4.61 -12.01 -2.86
CA LEU A 28 -3.43 -12.66 -3.48
C LEU A 28 -3.83 -13.99 -4.11
N ASN A 29 -4.63 -13.93 -5.17
CA ASN A 29 -5.02 -15.10 -5.94
C ASN A 29 -4.27 -15.13 -7.28
N PRO A 30 -3.42 -16.15 -7.55
CA PRO A 30 -2.71 -16.27 -8.83
C PRO A 30 -3.67 -16.41 -10.03
N TYR A 31 -4.88 -16.94 -9.82
CA TYR A 31 -5.90 -17.00 -10.87
C TYR A 31 -6.41 -15.61 -11.27
N HIS A 32 -6.50 -14.67 -10.33
CA HIS A 32 -6.88 -13.30 -10.62
C HIS A 32 -5.77 -12.55 -11.37
N LEU A 33 -4.50 -12.81 -11.03
CA LEU A 33 -3.37 -12.27 -11.78
C LEU A 33 -3.35 -12.81 -13.21
N LYS A 34 -3.57 -14.12 -13.38
CA LYS A 34 -3.65 -14.75 -14.70
C LYS A 34 -4.77 -14.15 -15.55
N ALA A 35 -5.97 -13.97 -15.00
CA ALA A 35 -7.09 -13.34 -15.71
C ALA A 35 -6.75 -11.92 -16.16
N ASN A 36 -6.13 -11.11 -15.30
CA ASN A 36 -5.68 -9.76 -15.65
C ASN A 36 -4.62 -9.77 -16.76
N LEU A 37 -3.66 -10.71 -16.70
CA LEU A 37 -2.63 -10.85 -17.74
C LEU A 37 -3.22 -11.31 -19.08
N GLU A 38 -4.21 -12.21 -19.06
CA GLU A 38 -4.94 -12.63 -20.26
C GLU A 38 -5.72 -11.46 -20.89
N GLU A 39 -6.36 -10.60 -20.08
CA GLU A 39 -7.03 -9.40 -20.58
C GLU A 39 -6.05 -8.40 -21.21
N VAL A 40 -4.88 -8.24 -20.61
CA VAL A 40 -3.80 -7.41 -21.14
C VAL A 40 -3.23 -8.01 -22.43
N GLU A 41 -3.09 -9.33 -22.54
CA GLU A 41 -2.66 -10.02 -23.76
C GLU A 41 -3.67 -9.86 -24.90
N VAL A 42 -4.96 -10.00 -24.61
CA VAL A 42 -6.04 -9.76 -25.60
C VAL A 42 -6.00 -8.31 -26.09
N SER A 43 -5.76 -7.36 -25.19
CA SER A 43 -5.62 -5.94 -25.53
C SER A 43 -4.36 -5.67 -26.38
N LEU A 44 -3.26 -6.37 -26.09
CA LEU A 44 -2.03 -6.31 -26.89
C LEU A 44 -2.28 -6.83 -28.31
N ARG A 45 -2.96 -7.97 -28.47
CA ARG A 45 -3.31 -8.54 -29.78
C ARG A 45 -4.17 -7.61 -30.62
N LYS A 46 -5.19 -6.97 -30.02
CA LYS A 46 -6.08 -6.01 -30.71
C LYS A 46 -5.34 -4.74 -31.17
N THR A 47 -4.35 -4.29 -30.42
CA THR A 47 -3.61 -3.06 -30.72
C THR A 47 -2.51 -3.27 -31.78
N CYS A 48 -2.09 -4.51 -32.01
CA CYS A 48 -1.11 -4.88 -33.03
C CYS A 48 -1.58 -4.62 -34.48
N ASP A 49 -2.89 -4.56 -34.72
CA ASP A 49 -3.47 -4.24 -36.04
C ASP A 49 -3.43 -2.74 -36.39
N GLN A 50 -3.12 -1.85 -35.43
CA GLN A 50 -3.14 -0.39 -35.65
C GLN A 50 -1.73 0.24 -35.53
N SER A 51 -1.34 0.94 -36.60
CA SER A 51 -0.03 1.53 -36.93
C SER A 51 0.64 2.50 -35.92
N SER A 52 0.19 2.63 -34.67
CA SER A 52 0.84 3.43 -33.60
C SER A 52 1.54 2.51 -32.59
N LEU A 53 2.50 1.74 -33.09
CA LEU A 53 2.87 0.44 -32.50
C LEU A 53 3.78 0.57 -31.26
N LEU A 54 4.76 1.48 -31.24
CA LEU A 54 5.82 1.45 -30.22
C LEU A 54 5.38 1.97 -28.83
N ALA A 55 4.67 3.10 -28.78
CA ALA A 55 4.25 3.71 -27.51
C ALA A 55 3.17 2.86 -26.79
N ASN A 56 2.23 2.28 -27.55
CA ASN A 56 1.20 1.40 -27.00
C ASN A 56 1.78 0.08 -26.49
N HIS A 57 2.74 -0.52 -27.21
CA HIS A 57 3.40 -1.75 -26.76
C HIS A 57 4.20 -1.53 -25.47
N ILE A 58 4.94 -0.42 -25.37
CA ILE A 58 5.70 -0.07 -24.16
C ILE A 58 4.75 0.13 -22.97
N LEU A 59 3.64 0.84 -23.18
CA LEU A 59 2.67 1.11 -22.13
C LEU A 59 2.00 -0.18 -21.63
N ILE A 60 1.61 -1.08 -22.53
CA ILE A 60 1.02 -2.38 -22.18
C ILE A 60 2.01 -3.27 -21.44
N LEU A 61 3.27 -3.32 -21.91
CA LEU A 61 4.35 -4.05 -21.24
C LEU A 61 4.59 -3.48 -19.84
N LEU A 62 4.60 -2.16 -19.69
CA LEU A 62 4.78 -1.50 -18.40
C LEU A 62 3.63 -1.78 -17.43
N ILE A 63 2.37 -1.85 -17.91
CA ILE A 63 1.22 -2.29 -17.11
C ILE A 63 1.38 -3.74 -16.65
N SER A 64 1.83 -4.65 -17.52
CA SER A 64 2.08 -6.04 -17.17
C SER A 64 3.16 -6.19 -16.10
N ILE A 65 4.29 -5.47 -16.25
CA ILE A 65 5.35 -5.42 -15.23
C ILE A 65 4.80 -4.87 -13.91
N LEU A 66 4.00 -3.79 -13.96
CA LEU A 66 3.40 -3.21 -12.76
C LEU A 66 2.48 -4.22 -12.05
N LEU A 67 1.65 -4.97 -12.79
CA LEU A 67 0.78 -5.99 -12.22
C LEU A 67 1.57 -7.09 -11.52
N MET A 68 2.65 -7.58 -12.14
CA MET A 68 3.55 -8.55 -11.53
C MET A 68 4.25 -7.99 -10.29
N ALA A 69 4.72 -6.74 -10.35
CA ALA A 69 5.36 -6.06 -9.23
C ALA A 69 4.40 -5.88 -8.05
N LYS A 70 3.14 -5.52 -8.29
CA LYS A 70 2.09 -5.42 -7.26
C LYS A 70 1.79 -6.77 -6.63
N PHE A 71 1.75 -7.83 -7.42
CA PHE A 71 1.56 -9.18 -6.89
C PHE A 71 2.71 -9.58 -5.96
N LEU A 72 3.95 -9.36 -6.39
CA LEU A 72 5.13 -9.67 -5.58
C LEU A 72 5.21 -8.81 -4.30
N ALA A 73 4.96 -7.50 -4.42
CA ALA A 73 4.92 -6.59 -3.27
C ALA A 73 3.79 -6.93 -2.30
N GLY A 74 2.66 -7.43 -2.79
CA GLY A 74 1.58 -7.96 -1.95
C GLY A 74 2.02 -9.15 -1.11
N TYR A 75 2.78 -10.10 -1.67
CA TYR A 75 3.37 -11.21 -0.92
C TYR A 75 4.40 -10.75 0.12
N ILE A 76 5.27 -9.81 -0.25
CA ILE A 76 6.27 -9.25 0.66
C ILE A 76 5.57 -8.55 1.83
N THR A 77 4.51 -7.79 1.56
CA THR A 77 3.71 -7.09 2.59
C THR A 77 2.97 -8.08 3.48
N LEU A 78 2.42 -9.16 2.93
CA LEU A 78 1.82 -10.23 3.72
C LEU A 78 2.84 -10.87 4.68
N ALA A 79 4.01 -11.25 4.15
CA ALA A 79 5.08 -11.85 4.94
C ALA A 79 5.59 -10.91 6.03
N ALA A 80 5.78 -9.62 5.70
CA ALA A 80 6.22 -8.61 6.64
C ALA A 80 5.19 -8.38 7.77
N ASN A 81 3.89 -8.37 7.45
CA ASN A 81 2.84 -8.24 8.46
C ASN A 81 2.73 -9.49 9.36
N VAL A 82 2.94 -10.69 8.83
CA VAL A 82 3.01 -11.91 9.66
C VAL A 82 4.18 -11.84 10.64
N ILE A 83 5.35 -11.39 10.20
CA ILE A 83 6.51 -11.19 11.08
C ILE A 83 6.22 -10.12 12.15
N ALA A 84 5.45 -9.08 11.80
CA ALA A 84 5.08 -7.99 12.68
C ALA A 84 4.16 -8.42 13.85
N MET A 85 3.47 -9.57 13.77
CA MET A 85 2.66 -10.06 14.89
C MET A 85 3.49 -10.24 16.17
N PHE A 86 4.73 -10.72 16.04
CA PHE A 86 5.61 -10.95 17.18
C PHE A 86 5.93 -9.67 17.98
N PRO A 87 6.52 -8.60 17.39
CA PRO A 87 6.80 -7.37 18.13
C PRO A 87 5.53 -6.65 18.62
N ILE A 88 4.40 -6.79 17.92
CA ILE A 88 3.12 -6.22 18.39
C ILE A 88 2.63 -6.94 19.66
N LEU A 89 2.75 -8.28 19.74
CA LEU A 89 2.33 -9.04 20.92
C LEU A 89 3.29 -8.88 22.10
N THR A 90 4.60 -8.95 21.83
CA THR A 90 5.64 -8.97 22.86
C THR A 90 6.08 -7.58 23.31
N GLU A 91 5.65 -6.51 22.63
CA GLU A 91 6.07 -5.12 22.88
C GLU A 91 7.61 -4.96 22.93
N ALA A 92 8.32 -5.86 22.26
CA ALA A 92 9.77 -5.95 22.27
C ALA A 92 10.32 -5.90 20.84
N LEU A 93 11.54 -5.39 20.70
CA LEU A 93 12.24 -5.22 19.41
C LEU A 93 11.45 -4.37 18.40
N PRO A 94 11.34 -3.04 18.59
CA PRO A 94 10.70 -2.14 17.63
C PRO A 94 11.29 -2.25 16.21
N HIS A 95 12.55 -2.66 16.09
CA HIS A 95 13.21 -2.87 14.80
C HIS A 95 12.49 -3.87 13.86
N LEU A 96 11.72 -4.83 14.40
CA LEU A 96 10.94 -5.77 13.58
C LEU A 96 9.66 -5.16 12.98
N LEU A 97 9.29 -3.92 13.36
CA LEU A 97 8.20 -3.16 12.72
C LEU A 97 8.69 -2.35 11.49
N ILE A 98 10.01 -2.23 11.27
CA ILE A 98 10.55 -1.53 10.10
C ILE A 98 10.22 -2.26 8.78
N PRO A 99 10.39 -3.61 8.67
CA PRO A 99 10.01 -4.35 7.47
C PRO A 99 8.54 -4.20 7.03
N PRO A 100 7.51 -4.31 7.90
CA PRO A 100 6.12 -4.11 7.49
C PRO A 100 5.82 -2.66 7.11
N ILE A 101 6.40 -1.67 7.80
CA ILE A 101 6.29 -0.26 7.43
C ILE A 101 6.83 -0.03 6.01
N LEU A 102 8.04 -0.53 5.73
CA LEU A 102 8.66 -0.35 4.42
C LEU A 102 7.91 -1.11 3.32
N ALA A 103 7.51 -2.36 3.57
CA ALA A 103 6.75 -3.16 2.63
C ALA A 103 5.41 -2.49 2.30
N GLN A 104 4.71 -1.96 3.30
CA GLN A 104 3.45 -1.26 3.13
C GLN A 104 3.62 0.07 2.38
N ALA A 105 4.70 0.82 2.64
CA ALA A 105 5.04 2.03 1.87
C ALA A 105 5.27 1.72 0.39
N ILE A 106 6.02 0.66 0.08
CA ILE A 106 6.29 0.27 -1.30
C ILE A 106 5.01 -0.21 -1.99
N ASP A 107 4.30 -1.14 -1.37
CA ASP A 107 3.14 -1.80 -1.97
C ASP A 107 1.95 -0.85 -2.14
N HIS A 108 1.65 -0.03 -1.12
CA HIS A 108 0.45 0.79 -1.12
C HIS A 108 0.67 2.25 -1.53
N VAL A 109 1.86 2.82 -1.37
CA VAL A 109 2.14 4.21 -1.77
C VAL A 109 2.89 4.26 -3.09
N LEU A 110 4.07 3.64 -3.17
CA LEU A 110 4.92 3.74 -4.37
C LEU A 110 4.25 3.10 -5.60
N LEU A 111 3.76 1.87 -5.47
CA LEU A 111 3.11 1.19 -6.61
C LEU A 111 1.78 1.84 -7.00
N SER A 112 1.02 2.41 -6.04
CA SER A 112 -0.19 3.17 -6.34
C SER A 112 0.10 4.48 -7.06
N LEU A 113 1.22 5.15 -6.74
CA LEU A 113 1.68 6.33 -7.48
C LEU A 113 2.07 5.97 -8.92
N LEU A 114 2.82 4.89 -9.11
CA LEU A 114 3.17 4.39 -10.45
C LEU A 114 1.91 4.01 -11.24
N GLU A 115 0.95 3.34 -10.61
CA GLU A 115 -0.36 3.02 -11.22
C GLU A 115 -1.12 4.28 -11.61
N THR A 116 -1.07 5.33 -10.80
CA THR A 116 -1.72 6.62 -11.12
C THR A 116 -1.08 7.27 -12.33
N ILE A 117 0.26 7.29 -12.41
CA ILE A 117 1.01 7.85 -13.55
C ILE A 117 0.70 7.06 -14.82
N LEU A 118 0.76 5.73 -14.75
CA LEU A 118 0.46 4.83 -15.86
C LEU A 118 -0.99 4.93 -16.33
N GLY A 119 -1.95 4.97 -15.40
CA GLY A 119 -3.36 5.16 -15.71
C GLY A 119 -3.63 6.52 -16.32
N PHE A 120 -2.96 7.58 -15.85
CA PHE A 120 -3.03 8.90 -16.47
C PHE A 120 -2.50 8.87 -17.91
N PHE A 121 -1.34 8.27 -18.16
CA PHE A 121 -0.81 8.13 -19.53
C PHE A 121 -1.73 7.29 -20.42
N THR A 122 -2.30 6.22 -19.89
CA THR A 122 -3.24 5.36 -20.62
C THR A 122 -4.49 6.13 -21.03
N LEU A 123 -5.11 6.86 -20.10
CA LEU A 123 -6.27 7.70 -20.38
C LEU A 123 -5.93 8.87 -21.28
N TYR A 124 -4.75 9.49 -21.11
CA TYR A 124 -4.33 10.60 -21.94
C TYR A 124 -4.09 10.14 -23.39
N TYR A 125 -3.26 9.13 -23.63
CA TYR A 125 -2.94 8.68 -24.99
C TYR A 125 -4.09 7.96 -25.68
N HIS A 126 -4.86 7.15 -24.93
CA HIS A 126 -5.90 6.29 -25.53
C HIS A 126 -7.29 6.92 -25.51
N HIS A 127 -7.53 7.95 -24.69
CA HIS A 127 -8.86 8.59 -24.56
C HIS A 127 -8.90 10.10 -24.85
N ALA A 128 -7.77 10.82 -24.88
CA ALA A 128 -7.78 12.23 -25.30
C ALA A 128 -8.11 12.43 -26.79
N ALA A 129 -8.03 11.37 -27.61
CA ALA A 129 -8.47 11.41 -29.00
C ALA A 129 -10.01 11.56 -29.17
N THR A 130 -10.81 11.41 -28.11
CA THR A 130 -12.29 11.50 -28.17
C THR A 130 -12.79 12.57 -27.19
N ALA A 131 -12.64 13.83 -27.61
CA ALA A 131 -12.65 15.03 -26.75
C ALA A 131 -13.94 15.39 -25.98
N ASN A 132 -15.10 14.77 -26.18
CA ASN A 132 -16.38 15.40 -25.77
C ASN A 132 -17.23 14.65 -24.73
N GLY A 133 -16.70 13.74 -23.92
CA GLY A 133 -17.55 13.11 -22.88
C GLY A 133 -16.89 12.27 -21.79
N LYS A 134 -15.57 12.12 -21.76
CA LYS A 134 -14.90 11.12 -20.90
C LYS A 134 -14.05 11.70 -19.75
N VAL A 135 -14.16 13.00 -19.48
CA VAL A 135 -13.53 13.64 -18.30
C VAL A 135 -13.99 12.98 -17.00
N GLY A 136 -15.24 12.51 -16.93
CA GLY A 136 -15.77 11.79 -15.77
C GLY A 136 -14.99 10.52 -15.42
N VAL A 137 -14.51 9.76 -16.42
CA VAL A 137 -13.71 8.55 -16.18
C VAL A 137 -12.37 8.89 -15.55
N LEU A 138 -11.74 9.98 -16.02
CA LEU A 138 -10.49 10.48 -15.46
C LEU A 138 -10.66 10.99 -14.03
N VAL A 139 -11.75 11.72 -13.74
CA VAL A 139 -12.07 12.17 -12.38
C VAL A 139 -12.30 10.98 -11.45
N ILE A 140 -13.14 10.02 -11.84
CA ILE A 140 -13.41 8.81 -11.03
C ILE A 140 -12.12 8.03 -10.77
N PHE A 141 -11.26 7.87 -11.78
CA PHE A 141 -9.97 7.21 -11.63
C PHE A 141 -9.06 7.94 -10.64
N LEU A 142 -8.89 9.25 -10.79
CA LEU A 142 -8.06 10.06 -9.89
C LEU A 142 -8.59 10.02 -8.47
N THR A 143 -9.90 10.20 -8.27
CA THR A 143 -10.51 10.13 -6.93
C THR A 143 -10.28 8.77 -6.28
N SER A 144 -10.44 7.67 -7.03
CA SER A 144 -10.17 6.31 -6.54
C SER A 144 -8.70 6.14 -6.10
N MET A 145 -7.75 6.65 -6.87
CA MET A 145 -6.33 6.60 -6.51
C MET A 145 -5.98 7.49 -5.32
N THR A 146 -6.54 8.70 -5.23
CA THR A 146 -6.34 9.58 -4.07
C THR A 146 -6.84 8.94 -2.78
N ILE A 147 -8.02 8.30 -2.81
CA ILE A 147 -8.55 7.58 -1.65
C ILE A 147 -7.62 6.43 -1.25
N LYS A 148 -7.14 5.63 -2.21
CA LYS A 148 -6.21 4.52 -1.95
C LYS A 148 -4.90 5.00 -1.31
N ILE A 149 -4.29 6.05 -1.86
CA ILE A 149 -3.04 6.61 -1.33
C ILE A 149 -3.27 7.24 0.05
N GLY A 150 -4.37 7.97 0.24
CA GLY A 150 -4.73 8.56 1.53
C GLY A 150 -4.91 7.52 2.63
N ALA A 151 -5.64 6.43 2.34
CA ALA A 151 -5.82 5.32 3.27
C ALA A 151 -4.49 4.62 3.59
N ALA A 152 -3.61 4.46 2.59
CA ALA A 152 -2.28 3.90 2.78
C ALA A 152 -1.44 4.75 3.75
N ILE A 153 -1.37 6.07 3.52
CA ILE A 153 -0.62 7.01 4.37
C ILE A 153 -1.18 7.02 5.79
N ALA A 154 -2.51 7.03 5.97
CA ALA A 154 -3.13 6.97 7.29
C ALA A 154 -2.71 5.72 8.05
N THR A 155 -2.69 4.57 7.37
CA THR A 155 -2.26 3.31 7.98
C THR A 155 -0.77 3.32 8.33
N LEU A 156 0.07 3.86 7.46
CA LEU A 156 1.50 4.05 7.69
C LEU A 156 1.78 4.96 8.89
N ASN A 157 1.00 6.03 9.06
CA ASN A 157 1.11 6.91 10.22
C ASN A 157 0.82 6.16 11.52
N VAL A 158 -0.21 5.31 11.55
CA VAL A 158 -0.52 4.48 12.74
C VAL A 158 0.64 3.54 13.08
N TYR A 159 1.23 2.85 12.09
CA TYR A 159 2.40 1.99 12.33
C TYR A 159 3.65 2.78 12.75
N SER A 160 3.88 3.96 12.17
CA SER A 160 5.01 4.82 12.53
C SER A 160 4.88 5.39 13.94
N ASP A 161 3.67 5.78 14.35
CA ASP A 161 3.40 6.30 15.69
C ASP A 161 3.66 5.21 16.76
N PHE A 162 3.22 3.98 16.50
CA PHE A 162 3.50 2.84 17.37
C PHE A 162 4.99 2.47 17.43
N TYR A 163 5.69 2.52 16.30
CA TYR A 163 7.14 2.35 16.27
C TYR A 163 7.85 3.42 17.11
N GLN A 164 7.42 4.68 17.04
CA GLN A 164 7.97 5.75 17.87
C GLN A 164 7.69 5.54 19.36
N HIS A 165 6.48 5.13 19.73
CA HIS A 165 6.13 4.78 21.11
C HIS A 165 6.98 3.65 21.68
N LEU A 166 7.30 2.62 20.88
CA LEU A 166 8.15 1.51 21.30
C LEU A 166 9.65 1.86 21.32
N LYS A 167 10.12 2.75 20.44
CA LYS A 167 11.54 3.16 20.35
C LYS A 167 11.90 4.22 21.41
N TYR A 168 10.97 5.12 21.70
CA TYR A 168 11.11 6.16 22.71
C TYR A 168 9.95 6.00 23.69
N PRO A 169 10.00 5.01 24.61
CA PRO A 169 9.05 4.95 25.71
C PRO A 169 9.19 6.28 26.43
N ILE A 170 8.12 7.06 26.36
CA ILE A 170 8.09 8.46 26.72
C ILE A 170 8.77 8.68 28.08
N TYR A 171 9.81 9.51 28.07
CA TYR A 171 10.59 10.05 29.20
C TYR A 171 9.77 10.99 30.10
N ILE A 172 8.45 10.80 30.25
CA ILE A 172 7.58 11.69 31.06
C ILE A 172 7.52 11.25 32.54
N SER A 173 8.12 10.12 32.92
CA SER A 173 8.07 9.67 34.34
C SER A 173 9.32 9.95 35.18
N TYR A 174 10.34 10.66 34.67
CA TYR A 174 11.55 10.95 35.46
C TYR A 174 11.84 12.44 35.73
N ASP A 175 11.20 13.40 35.05
CA ASP A 175 11.48 14.82 35.29
C ASP A 175 10.58 15.48 36.38
N SER A 176 9.63 14.72 36.93
CA SER A 176 8.71 15.21 37.98
C SER A 176 9.10 14.76 39.40
N LYS A 177 10.13 13.93 39.57
CA LYS A 177 10.54 13.44 40.90
C LYS A 177 11.84 14.02 41.44
N ASP A 178 12.67 14.59 40.58
CA ASP A 178 13.94 15.19 41.01
C ASP A 178 13.81 16.70 41.36
N SER A 179 12.67 17.33 41.06
CA SER A 179 12.35 18.72 41.47
C SER A 179 11.56 18.84 42.78
N LEU A 180 11.36 17.73 43.49
CA LEU A 180 10.70 17.70 44.81
C LEU A 180 11.69 17.49 45.98
N PHE A 181 12.99 17.48 45.70
CA PHE A 181 14.07 17.35 46.69
C PHE A 181 15.20 18.38 46.53
N GLU A 182 14.90 19.56 45.97
CA GLU A 182 15.71 20.78 46.16
C GLU A 182 14.93 21.84 46.95
#